data_AF-X0BDY6-F1
#
_entry.id   AF-X0BDY6-F1
#
_cell.length_a   1.000
_cell.length_b   1.000
_cell.length_c   1.000
_cell.angle_alpha   90.00
_cell.angle_beta   90.00
_cell.angle_gamma   90.00
#
_symmetry.space_group_name_H-M   'P 1'
#
loop_
_entity.id
_entity.type
_entity.pdbx_description
1 polymer ?
#
loop_
_entity_poly.entity_id
_entity_poly.type
_entity_poly.pdbx_seq_one_letter_code
_entity_poly.pdbx_strand_id
1 'polypeptide(L)'
;MGDDLVIYYNDSIDSDNLAAAMALFKATCWKPAVRVLWILEPRQVCFGLSMTMDQITRCKELIKQHFPSVENPFKTLLNGDIKQQDIDVIKDLTKDDRKILEMAVKPKYGSIDDATLHARLSALDLATCLSEWSKDNPIEVLVDYESLEHIENPVNLHMHHHEELINRTENELKEYYDIMKKVLHFGRRTDNLRDWYNKCIWRLEHDKKLSDISVGRLVLDNVLNRIKTAGSVRFLGGSSLRILQQFLDRDVASKIKCHLQVVSLIHTPH
;
A
#
# COMPACT_ATOMS: atom_id res chain seq x y z
N MET A 1 -11.58 -9.63 -33.73
CA MET A 1 -11.02 -8.47 -33.00
C MET A 1 -10.83 -8.91 -31.57
N GLY A 2 -9.66 -8.69 -30.96
CA GLY A 2 -9.43 -9.07 -29.56
C GLY A 2 -10.27 -8.22 -28.60
N ASP A 3 -10.53 -8.74 -27.41
CA ASP A 3 -11.21 -8.02 -26.33
C ASP A 3 -10.47 -6.71 -25.98
N ASP A 4 -11.20 -5.71 -25.49
CA ASP A 4 -10.63 -4.50 -24.90
C ASP A 4 -10.03 -4.83 -23.52
N LEU A 5 -8.79 -4.42 -23.28
CA LEU A 5 -8.09 -4.65 -22.02
C LEU A 5 -8.05 -3.35 -21.20
N VAL A 6 -8.46 -3.43 -19.93
CA VAL A 6 -8.23 -2.39 -18.93
C VAL A 6 -7.27 -2.94 -17.89
N ILE A 7 -6.17 -2.26 -17.64
CA ILE A 7 -5.21 -2.59 -16.58
C ILE A 7 -5.42 -1.60 -15.45
N TYR A 8 -5.75 -2.09 -14.26
CA TYR A 8 -5.74 -1.34 -13.02
C TYR A 8 -4.44 -1.65 -12.28
N TYR A 9 -3.59 -0.65 -12.03
CA TYR A 9 -2.29 -0.81 -11.38
C TYR A 9 -2.14 0.20 -10.24
N ASN A 10 -2.28 -0.25 -9.00
CA ASN A 10 -2.31 0.63 -7.83
C ASN A 10 -1.96 -0.17 -6.55
N ASP A 11 -1.51 0.48 -5.48
CA ASP A 11 -1.25 -0.18 -4.20
C ASP A 11 -2.52 -0.57 -3.42
N SER A 12 -3.67 0.05 -3.71
CA SER A 12 -5.00 -0.26 -3.15
C SER A 12 -5.09 -0.22 -1.61
N ILE A 13 -4.16 0.47 -0.96
CA ILE A 13 -4.13 0.61 0.51
C ILE A 13 -5.00 1.77 0.99
N ASP A 14 -5.33 2.73 0.13
CA ASP A 14 -6.09 3.91 0.50
C ASP A 14 -7.56 3.81 0.03
N SER A 15 -8.50 4.33 0.83
CA SER A 15 -9.94 4.25 0.56
C SER A 15 -10.37 4.84 -0.80
N ASP A 16 -9.62 5.79 -1.34
CA ASP A 16 -9.82 6.35 -2.68
C ASP A 16 -9.44 5.34 -3.79
N ASN A 17 -8.40 4.54 -3.59
CA ASN A 17 -8.02 3.45 -4.48
C ASN A 17 -9.10 2.36 -4.50
N LEU A 18 -9.66 1.99 -3.35
CA LEU A 18 -10.81 1.06 -3.31
C LEU A 18 -12.04 1.64 -4.01
N ALA A 19 -12.33 2.93 -3.82
CA ALA A 19 -13.41 3.61 -4.52
C ALA A 19 -13.20 3.65 -6.04
N ALA A 20 -11.97 3.87 -6.50
CA ALA A 20 -11.59 3.80 -7.91
C ALA A 20 -11.78 2.40 -8.49
N ALA A 21 -11.36 1.36 -7.75
CA ALA A 21 -11.59 -0.03 -8.13
C ALA A 21 -13.09 -0.35 -8.25
N MET A 22 -13.92 0.09 -7.29
CA MET A 22 -15.37 -0.08 -7.35
C MET A 22 -15.99 0.65 -8.55
N ALA A 23 -15.56 1.89 -8.82
CA ALA A 23 -16.05 2.68 -9.95
C ALA A 23 -15.70 2.01 -11.28
N LEU A 24 -14.45 1.52 -11.41
CA LEU A 24 -14.01 0.77 -12.57
C LEU A 24 -14.85 -0.50 -12.76
N PHE A 25 -15.00 -1.28 -11.69
CA PHE A 25 -15.77 -2.52 -11.72
C PHE A 25 -17.20 -2.27 -12.23
N LYS A 26 -17.90 -1.26 -11.69
CA LYS A 26 -19.26 -0.89 -12.14
C LYS A 26 -19.32 -0.45 -13.60
N ALA A 27 -18.27 0.19 -14.11
CA ALA A 27 -18.19 0.67 -15.49
C ALA A 27 -17.89 -0.44 -16.52
N THR A 28 -17.39 -1.59 -16.07
CA THR A 28 -16.94 -2.70 -16.93
C THR A 28 -17.72 -4.00 -16.76
N CYS A 29 -18.37 -4.23 -15.61
CA CYS A 29 -18.99 -5.53 -15.29
C CYS A 29 -20.10 -5.97 -16.26
N TRP A 30 -20.74 -5.04 -16.99
CA TRP A 30 -21.77 -5.32 -17.99
C TRP A 30 -21.23 -5.40 -19.43
N LYS A 31 -19.92 -5.27 -19.63
CA LYS A 31 -19.28 -5.20 -20.97
C LYS A 31 -18.51 -6.49 -21.23
N PRO A 32 -19.10 -7.48 -21.93
CA PRO A 32 -18.46 -8.78 -22.12
C PRO A 32 -17.18 -8.72 -22.97
N ALA A 33 -17.03 -7.68 -23.79
CA ALA A 33 -15.83 -7.44 -24.60
C ALA A 33 -14.70 -6.74 -23.82
N VAL A 34 -14.90 -6.38 -22.54
CA VAL A 34 -13.90 -5.70 -21.71
C VAL A 34 -13.35 -6.67 -20.67
N ARG A 35 -12.04 -6.89 -20.69
CA ARG A 35 -11.31 -7.62 -19.66
C ARG A 35 -10.58 -6.64 -18.75
N VAL A 36 -10.77 -6.79 -17.45
CA VAL A 36 -10.02 -6.00 -16.46
C VAL A 36 -8.94 -6.88 -15.85
N LEU A 37 -7.71 -6.37 -15.86
CA LEU A 37 -6.56 -6.96 -15.18
C LEU A 37 -6.27 -6.13 -13.93
N TRP A 38 -6.50 -6.71 -12.76
CA TRP A 38 -6.24 -6.07 -11.47
C TRP A 38 -4.82 -6.40 -11.04
N ILE A 39 -4.00 -5.37 -10.84
CA ILE A 39 -2.61 -5.51 -10.48
C ILE A 39 -2.34 -4.62 -9.26
N LEU A 40 -1.83 -5.23 -8.19
CA LEU A 40 -1.34 -4.51 -7.03
C LEU A 40 0.15 -4.23 -7.13
N GLU A 41 0.52 -2.96 -6.93
CA GLU A 41 1.90 -2.54 -6.66
C GLU A 41 2.10 -2.45 -5.15
N PRO A 42 2.73 -3.44 -4.51
CA PRO A 42 2.89 -3.42 -3.06
C PRO A 42 3.85 -2.32 -2.58
N ARG A 43 3.55 -1.75 -1.40
CA ARG A 43 4.45 -0.84 -0.67
C ARG A 43 5.39 -1.61 0.24
N GLN A 44 6.53 -1.01 0.57
CA GLN A 44 7.37 -1.49 1.65
C GLN A 44 6.64 -1.28 2.99
N VAL A 45 6.86 -2.15 3.98
CA VAL A 45 6.25 -2.03 5.32
C VAL A 45 7.29 -2.27 6.40
N CYS A 46 6.96 -1.96 7.65
CA CYS A 46 7.75 -2.35 8.80
C CYS A 46 6.81 -2.68 9.95
N PHE A 47 6.55 -3.98 10.13
CA PHE A 47 5.61 -4.46 11.13
C PHE A 47 6.01 -4.01 12.53
N GLY A 48 5.03 -3.49 13.25
CA GLY A 48 5.18 -3.07 14.63
C GLY A 48 5.69 -1.66 14.82
N LEU A 49 6.03 -0.92 13.75
CA LEU A 49 6.11 0.54 13.83
C LEU A 49 4.71 1.12 13.91
N SER A 50 4.52 2.12 14.76
CA SER A 50 3.35 3.00 14.81
C SER A 50 3.57 3.98 15.95
N MET A 51 3.18 5.23 15.75
CA MET A 51 3.02 6.19 16.81
C MET A 51 1.57 6.21 17.31
N THR A 52 1.40 6.36 18.62
CA THR A 52 0.10 6.73 19.20
C THR A 52 -0.21 8.20 18.91
N MET A 53 -1.47 8.60 19.01
CA MET A 53 -1.86 10.01 18.84
C MET A 53 -1.14 10.95 19.82
N ASP A 54 -0.86 10.49 21.04
CA ASP A 54 -0.11 11.25 22.03
C ASP A 54 1.35 11.42 21.60
N GLN A 55 1.96 10.36 21.08
CA GLN A 55 3.31 10.41 20.52
C GLN A 55 3.38 11.34 19.31
N ILE A 56 2.40 11.28 18.38
CA ILE A 56 2.32 12.17 17.22
C ILE A 56 2.20 13.62 17.68
N THR A 57 1.32 13.88 18.65
CA THR A 57 1.11 15.23 19.19
C THR A 57 2.38 15.78 19.82
N ARG A 58 3.00 14.99 20.71
CA ARG A 58 4.25 15.38 21.36
C ARG A 58 5.41 15.56 20.38
N CYS A 59 5.53 14.68 19.37
CA CYS A 59 6.57 14.78 18.36
C CYS A 59 6.43 16.07 17.54
N LYS A 60 5.20 16.47 17.14
CA LYS A 60 4.97 17.76 16.46
C LYS A 60 5.37 18.95 17.32
N GLU A 61 5.10 18.92 18.63
CA GLU A 61 5.53 19.98 19.56
C GLU A 61 7.06 20.07 19.62
N LEU A 62 7.74 18.93 19.76
CA LEU A 62 9.20 18.87 19.78
C LEU A 62 9.81 19.35 18.46
N ILE A 63 9.21 18.98 17.32
CA ILE A 63 9.63 19.50 16.01
C ILE A 63 9.51 21.02 15.99
N LYS A 64 8.38 21.58 16.43
CA LYS A 64 8.17 23.03 16.47
C LYS A 64 9.15 23.76 17.40
N GLN A 65 9.51 23.14 18.53
CA GLN A 65 10.42 23.72 19.52
C GLN A 65 11.87 23.74 19.04
N HIS A 66 12.33 22.67 18.39
CA HIS A 66 13.75 22.49 18.07
C HIS A 66 14.09 22.77 16.60
N PHE A 67 13.09 22.85 15.72
CA PHE A 67 13.27 23.13 14.29
C PHE A 67 12.39 24.32 13.87
N PRO A 68 12.69 25.55 14.33
CA PRO A 68 11.84 26.72 14.12
C PRO A 68 11.71 27.14 12.65
N SER A 69 12.61 26.68 11.77
CA SER A 69 12.52 26.89 10.32
C SER A 69 11.49 25.99 9.62
N VAL A 70 10.90 25.02 10.32
CA VAL A 70 9.86 24.15 9.79
C VAL A 70 8.51 24.86 9.85
N GLU A 71 7.91 25.09 8.68
CA GLU A 71 6.57 25.71 8.57
C GLU A 71 5.46 24.76 9.05
N ASN A 72 5.56 23.47 8.72
CA ASN A 72 4.51 22.49 9.01
C ASN A 72 5.09 21.22 9.68
N PRO A 73 5.05 21.16 11.03
CA PRO A 73 5.55 20.01 11.79
C PRO A 73 4.87 18.69 11.44
N PHE A 74 3.59 18.71 11.05
CA PHE A 74 2.89 17.50 10.64
C PHE A 74 3.44 16.97 9.32
N LYS A 75 3.65 17.83 8.33
CA LYS A 75 4.23 17.43 7.03
C LYS A 75 5.67 16.93 7.19
N THR A 76 6.47 17.63 7.99
CA THR A 76 7.84 17.22 8.32
C THR A 76 7.88 15.84 8.97
N LEU A 77 6.97 15.58 9.91
CA LEU A 77 6.84 14.28 10.57
C LEU A 77 6.35 13.19 9.59
N LEU A 78 5.35 13.50 8.75
CA LEU A 78 4.79 12.59 7.76
C LEU A 78 5.80 12.20 6.68
N ASN A 79 6.66 13.10 6.24
CA ASN A 79 7.68 12.82 5.23
C ASN A 79 8.94 12.16 5.83
N GLY A 80 9.17 12.34 7.13
CA GLY A 80 10.41 11.91 7.78
C GLY A 80 11.60 12.80 7.40
N ASP A 81 11.37 14.12 7.36
CA ASP A 81 12.35 15.10 6.89
C ASP A 81 13.49 15.34 7.89
N ILE A 82 13.29 15.01 9.18
CA ILE A 82 14.31 15.14 10.23
C ILE A 82 15.35 14.02 10.13
N LYS A 83 16.64 14.35 10.27
CA LYS A 83 17.73 13.36 10.33
C LYS A 83 18.19 13.15 11.77
N GLN A 84 18.70 11.95 12.05
CA GLN A 84 19.24 11.62 13.38
C GLN A 84 20.32 12.61 13.83
N GLN A 85 21.18 13.02 12.90
CA GLN A 85 22.25 13.99 13.16
C GLN A 85 21.73 15.34 13.67
N ASP A 86 20.55 15.77 13.20
CA ASP A 86 19.94 17.02 13.65
C ASP A 86 19.36 16.90 15.07
N ILE A 87 19.00 15.69 15.49
CA ILE A 87 18.51 15.40 16.85
C ILE A 87 19.70 15.26 17.82
N ASP A 88 20.81 14.68 17.37
CA ASP A 88 22.00 14.42 18.19
C ASP A 88 22.65 15.71 18.71
N VAL A 89 22.54 16.82 17.99
CA VAL A 89 23.08 18.13 18.40
C VAL A 89 22.26 18.84 19.47
N ILE A 90 21.01 18.42 19.71
CA ILE A 90 20.12 19.02 20.71
C ILE A 90 20.52 18.51 22.11
N LYS A 91 21.07 19.37 22.96
CA LYS A 91 21.61 18.95 24.27
C LYS A 91 20.55 18.83 25.36
N ASP A 92 19.47 19.62 25.29
CA ASP A 92 18.52 19.81 26.40
C ASP A 92 17.26 18.93 26.33
N LEU A 93 17.32 17.81 25.59
CA LEU A 93 16.20 16.86 25.51
C LEU A 93 16.19 15.90 26.70
N THR A 94 15.02 15.70 27.28
CA THR A 94 14.79 14.56 28.19
C THR A 94 14.98 13.25 27.41
N LYS A 95 15.27 12.15 28.12
CA LYS A 95 15.43 10.83 27.47
C LYS A 95 14.16 10.39 26.75
N ASP A 96 12.99 10.75 27.26
CA ASP A 96 11.70 10.35 26.67
C ASP A 96 11.34 11.22 25.47
N ASP A 97 11.57 12.54 25.55
CA ASP A 97 11.38 13.42 24.39
C ASP A 97 12.33 13.08 23.25
N ARG A 98 13.58 12.72 23.56
CA ARG A 98 14.54 12.24 22.54
C ARG A 98 13.97 11.04 21.80
N LYS A 99 13.48 10.01 22.50
CA LYS A 99 12.88 8.82 21.88
C LYS A 99 11.67 9.16 21.00
N ILE A 100 10.84 10.11 21.43
CA ILE A 100 9.67 10.54 20.64
C ILE A 100 10.11 11.29 19.39
N LEU A 101 11.10 12.18 19.50
CA LEU A 101 11.61 12.95 18.38
C LEU A 101 12.36 12.07 17.38
N GLU A 102 13.05 11.02 17.83
CA GLU A 102 13.69 10.01 16.97
C GLU A 102 12.68 9.29 16.06
N MET A 103 11.39 9.21 16.43
CA MET A 103 10.34 8.67 15.55
C MET A 103 10.02 9.60 14.36
N ALA A 104 10.49 10.85 14.37
CA ALA A 104 10.44 11.75 13.21
C ALA A 104 11.50 11.41 12.15
N VAL A 105 12.51 10.61 12.51
CA VAL A 105 13.49 10.11 11.54
C VAL A 105 12.84 8.98 10.76
N LYS A 106 12.91 9.07 9.43
CA LYS A 106 12.37 8.04 8.55
C LYS A 106 13.02 6.67 8.87
N PRO A 107 12.24 5.66 9.29
CA PRO A 107 12.80 4.38 9.67
C PRO A 107 13.20 3.58 8.44
N LYS A 108 14.06 2.57 8.64
CA LYS A 108 14.31 1.56 7.61
C LYS A 108 13.06 0.71 7.40
N TYR A 109 12.94 0.16 6.20
CA TYR A 109 11.91 -0.84 5.88
C TYR A 109 12.15 -2.11 6.69
N GLY A 110 11.06 -2.87 6.90
CA GLY A 110 11.10 -4.22 7.43
C GLY A 110 11.67 -5.19 6.39
N SER A 111 11.50 -6.50 6.64
CA SER A 111 11.92 -7.50 5.66
C SER A 111 11.00 -7.48 4.43
N ILE A 112 11.53 -7.93 3.29
CA ILE A 112 10.73 -8.17 2.08
C ILE A 112 9.63 -9.22 2.36
N ASP A 113 9.88 -10.17 3.26
CA ASP A 113 8.87 -11.15 3.68
C ASP A 113 7.66 -10.49 4.35
N ASP A 114 7.88 -9.47 5.19
CA ASP A 114 6.79 -8.72 5.83
C ASP A 114 5.98 -7.94 4.79
N ALA A 115 6.65 -7.30 3.83
CA ALA A 115 5.99 -6.63 2.71
C ALA A 115 5.23 -7.62 1.80
N THR A 116 5.76 -8.83 1.63
CA THR A 116 5.12 -9.90 0.86
C THR A 116 3.86 -10.42 1.55
N LEU A 117 3.88 -10.59 2.87
CA LEU A 117 2.69 -10.95 3.65
C LEU A 117 1.62 -9.86 3.57
N HIS A 118 2.02 -8.59 3.71
CA HIS A 118 1.10 -7.46 3.58
C HIS A 118 0.44 -7.45 2.20
N ALA A 119 1.24 -7.49 1.14
CA ALA A 119 0.77 -7.50 -0.24
C ALA A 119 -0.17 -8.67 -0.54
N ARG A 120 0.13 -9.87 -0.02
CA ARG A 120 -0.72 -11.05 -0.19
C ARG A 120 -2.08 -10.86 0.47
N LEU A 121 -2.11 -10.34 1.70
CA LEU A 121 -3.36 -10.08 2.40
C LEU A 121 -4.19 -9.00 1.67
N SER A 122 -3.58 -7.87 1.31
CA SER A 122 -4.25 -6.79 0.57
C SER A 122 -4.82 -7.26 -0.77
N ALA A 123 -4.11 -8.15 -1.47
CA ALA A 123 -4.59 -8.72 -2.73
C ALA A 123 -5.80 -9.64 -2.54
N LEU A 124 -5.80 -10.46 -1.49
CA LEU A 124 -6.95 -11.28 -1.12
C LEU A 124 -8.15 -10.42 -0.68
N ASP A 125 -7.90 -9.32 0.03
CA ASP A 125 -8.94 -8.38 0.44
C ASP A 125 -9.59 -7.70 -0.77
N LEU A 126 -8.78 -7.14 -1.68
CA LEU A 126 -9.29 -6.58 -2.93
C LEU A 126 -10.08 -7.63 -3.72
N ALA A 127 -9.52 -8.82 -3.89
CA ALA A 127 -10.18 -9.87 -4.65
C ALA A 127 -11.52 -10.28 -4.02
N THR A 128 -11.58 -10.35 -2.68
CA THR A 128 -12.82 -10.65 -1.96
C THR A 128 -13.86 -9.57 -2.22
N CYS A 129 -13.50 -8.29 -2.08
CA CYS A 129 -14.40 -7.18 -2.38
C CYS A 129 -14.91 -7.22 -3.84
N LEU A 130 -14.03 -7.49 -4.80
CA LEU A 130 -14.40 -7.61 -6.21
C LEU A 130 -15.35 -8.80 -6.45
N SER A 131 -15.14 -9.93 -5.77
CA SER A 131 -15.97 -11.13 -5.92
C SER A 131 -17.41 -10.92 -5.43
N GLU A 132 -17.58 -10.17 -4.35
CA GLU A 132 -18.91 -9.80 -3.85
C GLU A 132 -19.68 -8.96 -4.87
N TRP A 133 -18.97 -8.21 -5.72
CA TRP A 133 -19.56 -7.41 -6.79
C TRP A 133 -19.75 -8.19 -8.08
N SER A 134 -19.05 -9.32 -8.26
CA SER A 134 -18.90 -10.01 -9.54
C SER A 134 -20.02 -10.96 -9.94
N LYS A 135 -20.96 -11.27 -9.03
CA LYS A 135 -22.06 -12.22 -9.26
C LYS A 135 -21.56 -13.50 -9.94
N ASP A 136 -20.57 -14.15 -9.34
CA ASP A 136 -19.97 -15.43 -9.76
C ASP A 136 -19.04 -15.36 -10.98
N ASN A 137 -18.63 -14.16 -11.44
CA ASN A 137 -17.54 -14.06 -12.41
C ASN A 137 -16.18 -14.26 -11.73
N PRO A 138 -15.27 -15.09 -12.30
CA PRO A 138 -13.94 -15.28 -11.75
C PRO A 138 -13.16 -13.97 -11.66
N ILE A 139 -12.49 -13.76 -10.53
CA ILE A 139 -11.65 -12.58 -10.28
C ILE A 139 -10.19 -13.01 -10.22
N GLU A 140 -9.35 -12.34 -11.01
CA GLU A 140 -7.89 -12.50 -10.97
C GLU A 140 -7.27 -11.19 -10.47
N VAL A 141 -6.50 -11.28 -9.39
CA VAL A 141 -5.66 -10.18 -8.88
C VAL A 141 -4.19 -10.63 -8.94
N LEU A 142 -3.37 -9.85 -9.63
CA LEU A 142 -1.93 -10.06 -9.71
C LEU A 142 -1.21 -9.13 -8.74
N VAL A 143 -0.09 -9.57 -8.19
CA VAL A 143 0.75 -8.77 -7.29
C VAL A 143 2.14 -8.62 -7.90
N ASP A 144 2.56 -7.37 -8.08
CA ASP A 144 3.85 -7.00 -8.63
C ASP A 144 4.95 -7.00 -7.57
N TYR A 145 5.29 -8.18 -7.05
CA TYR A 145 6.31 -8.33 -6.00
C TYR A 145 7.70 -7.81 -6.40
N GLU A 146 8.01 -7.75 -7.69
CA GLU A 146 9.28 -7.20 -8.17
C GLU A 146 9.41 -5.71 -7.82
N SER A 147 8.29 -4.99 -7.66
CA SER A 147 8.31 -3.58 -7.25
C SER A 147 8.92 -3.35 -5.88
N LEU A 148 8.89 -4.33 -4.98
CA LEU A 148 9.45 -4.23 -3.63
C LEU A 148 10.97 -3.99 -3.64
N GLU A 149 11.67 -4.45 -4.67
CA GLU A 149 13.12 -4.25 -4.82
C GLU A 149 13.49 -2.82 -5.25
N HIS A 150 12.51 -2.05 -5.74
CA HIS A 150 12.74 -0.74 -6.35
C HIS A 150 11.94 0.40 -5.70
N ILE A 151 10.93 0.08 -4.89
CA ILE A 151 10.06 1.09 -4.29
C ILE A 151 10.68 1.67 -3.02
N GLU A 152 10.67 3.00 -2.95
CA GLU A 152 10.93 3.72 -1.70
C GLU A 152 9.61 4.33 -1.22
N ASN A 153 9.19 4.00 0.00
CA ASN A 153 8.04 4.67 0.60
C ASN A 153 8.34 6.17 0.75
N PRO A 154 7.50 7.07 0.23
CA PRO A 154 7.73 8.50 0.35
C PRO A 154 7.51 9.03 1.76
N VAL A 155 6.80 8.28 2.60
CA VAL A 155 6.35 8.68 3.93
C VAL A 155 7.10 7.99 5.06
N ASN A 156 7.08 8.62 6.23
CA ASN A 156 7.52 8.07 7.50
C ASN A 156 6.54 6.99 7.96
N LEU A 157 7.03 5.75 8.00
CA LEU A 157 6.24 4.60 8.40
C LEU A 157 5.68 4.73 9.82
N HIS A 158 6.35 5.40 10.75
CA HIS A 158 5.81 5.65 12.09
C HIS A 158 4.45 6.37 12.10
N MET A 159 4.18 7.18 11.06
CA MET A 159 2.96 7.98 10.88
C MET A 159 1.90 7.27 10.05
N HIS A 160 2.27 6.24 9.31
CA HIS A 160 1.30 5.50 8.51
C HIS A 160 0.51 4.62 9.47
N HIS A 161 -0.80 4.83 9.57
CA HIS A 161 -1.67 3.77 10.08
C HIS A 161 -1.53 2.63 9.08
N HIS A 162 -0.75 1.63 9.46
CA HIS A 162 -0.03 0.79 8.51
C HIS A 162 -0.91 -0.02 7.57
N GLU A 163 -2.20 -0.15 7.86
CA GLU A 163 -3.01 -1.17 7.24
C GLU A 163 -4.43 -0.64 7.24
N GLU A 164 -4.94 -0.19 6.10
CA GLU A 164 -6.38 -0.25 5.90
C GLU A 164 -6.76 -1.72 5.99
N LEU A 165 -7.17 -2.12 7.20
CA LEU A 165 -7.56 -3.48 7.55
C LEU A 165 -8.92 -3.78 6.97
N ILE A 166 -8.96 -3.87 5.65
CA ILE A 166 -10.17 -4.14 4.88
C ILE A 166 -10.57 -5.61 5.12
N ASN A 167 -11.89 -5.86 5.10
CA ASN A 167 -12.45 -7.21 5.18
C ASN A 167 -11.99 -8.05 6.40
N ARG A 168 -11.71 -7.35 7.52
CA ARG A 168 -11.40 -7.99 8.81
C ARG A 168 -12.64 -8.18 9.66
N THR A 169 -12.68 -9.29 10.37
CA THR A 169 -13.65 -9.54 11.43
C THR A 169 -13.34 -8.69 12.67
N GLU A 170 -14.34 -8.48 13.53
CA GLU A 170 -14.16 -7.76 14.80
C GLU A 170 -13.03 -8.38 15.65
N ASN A 171 -12.95 -9.71 15.69
CA ASN A 171 -11.91 -10.43 16.43
C ASN A 171 -10.51 -10.21 15.85
N GLU A 172 -10.36 -10.24 14.53
CA GLU A 172 -9.08 -9.96 13.87
C GLU A 172 -8.62 -8.53 14.16
N LEU A 173 -9.53 -7.54 14.07
CA LEU A 173 -9.22 -6.15 14.40
C LEU A 173 -8.80 -6.01 15.86
N LYS A 174 -9.53 -6.64 16.79
CA LYS A 174 -9.21 -6.61 18.22
C LYS A 174 -7.84 -7.22 18.51
N GLU A 175 -7.52 -8.36 17.90
CA GLU A 175 -6.22 -9.03 18.03
C GLU A 175 -5.09 -8.14 17.51
N TYR A 176 -5.26 -7.53 16.33
CA TYR A 176 -4.30 -6.58 15.79
C TYR A 176 -4.07 -5.40 16.73
N TYR A 177 -5.14 -4.76 17.22
CA TYR A 177 -5.02 -3.63 18.14
C TYR A 177 -4.36 -4.03 19.47
N ASP A 178 -4.64 -5.22 19.97
CA ASP A 178 -4.00 -5.75 21.18
C ASP A 178 -2.51 -5.98 20.95
N ILE A 179 -2.09 -6.50 19.80
CA ILE A 179 -0.68 -6.64 19.44
C ILE A 179 -0.01 -5.26 19.41
N MET A 180 -0.60 -4.29 18.70
CA MET A 180 -0.02 -2.96 18.53
C MET A 180 0.06 -2.15 19.84
N LYS A 181 -0.93 -2.28 20.73
CA LYS A 181 -1.01 -1.49 21.97
C LYS A 181 -0.36 -2.16 23.18
N LYS A 182 -0.50 -3.48 23.32
CA LYS A 182 -0.10 -4.20 24.54
C LYS A 182 1.28 -4.84 24.44
N VAL A 183 1.75 -5.17 23.23
CA VAL A 183 3.09 -5.75 23.04
C VAL A 183 4.10 -4.62 22.89
N LEU A 184 4.88 -4.38 23.95
CA LEU A 184 5.82 -3.25 24.00
C LEU A 184 7.14 -3.50 23.26
N HIS A 185 7.61 -4.75 23.21
CA HIS A 185 8.88 -5.09 22.56
C HIS A 185 8.70 -5.20 21.05
N PHE A 186 9.43 -4.38 20.28
CA PHE A 186 9.33 -4.31 18.83
C PHE A 186 9.43 -5.68 18.15
N GLY A 187 10.49 -6.46 18.42
CA GLY A 187 10.64 -7.77 17.77
C GLY A 187 9.52 -8.76 18.07
N ARG A 188 8.97 -8.74 19.29
CA ARG A 188 7.84 -9.63 19.63
C ARG A 188 6.54 -9.15 18.97
N ARG A 189 6.37 -7.83 18.86
CA ARG A 189 5.23 -7.24 18.14
C ARG A 189 5.28 -7.64 16.66
N THR A 190 6.46 -7.56 16.04
CA THR A 190 6.69 -8.00 14.66
C THR A 190 6.33 -9.47 14.47
N ASP A 191 6.81 -10.36 15.33
CA ASP A 191 6.50 -11.79 15.23
C ASP A 191 5.00 -12.08 15.41
N ASN A 192 4.36 -11.46 16.41
CA ASN A 192 2.92 -11.60 16.61
C ASN A 192 2.11 -11.08 15.41
N LEU A 193 2.55 -10.00 14.76
CA LEU A 193 1.91 -9.49 13.55
C LEU A 193 2.06 -10.48 12.40
N ARG A 194 3.24 -11.09 12.21
CA ARG A 194 3.42 -12.13 11.19
C ARG A 194 2.44 -13.29 11.39
N ASP A 195 2.29 -13.76 12.62
CA ASP A 195 1.33 -14.82 12.95
C ASP A 195 -0.12 -14.39 12.64
N TRP A 196 -0.47 -13.16 13.00
CA TRP A 196 -1.78 -12.58 12.71
C TRP A 196 -2.05 -12.47 11.20
N TYR A 197 -1.07 -12.03 10.41
CA TYR A 197 -1.15 -11.98 8.94
C TYR A 197 -1.35 -13.37 8.33
N ASN A 198 -0.53 -14.34 8.74
CA ASN A 198 -0.64 -15.72 8.25
C ASN A 198 -2.01 -16.32 8.56
N LYS A 199 -2.53 -16.07 9.77
CA LYS A 199 -3.88 -16.50 10.17
C LYS A 199 -4.96 -15.86 9.31
N CYS A 200 -4.85 -14.56 9.03
CA CYS A 200 -5.78 -13.81 8.18
C CYS A 200 -5.78 -14.32 6.73
N ILE A 201 -4.59 -14.53 6.16
CA ILE A 201 -4.40 -15.08 4.81
C ILE A 201 -4.99 -16.48 4.74
N TRP A 202 -4.64 -17.35 5.70
CA TRP A 202 -5.12 -18.73 5.75
C TRP A 202 -6.65 -18.78 5.79
N ARG A 203 -7.29 -17.92 6.62
CA ARG A 203 -8.76 -17.84 6.69
C ARG A 203 -9.36 -17.53 5.32
N LEU A 204 -8.85 -16.51 4.64
CA LEU A 204 -9.37 -16.09 3.33
C LEU A 204 -9.17 -17.19 2.29
N GLU A 205 -7.97 -17.77 2.19
CA GLU A 205 -7.68 -18.84 1.23
C GLU A 205 -8.54 -20.10 1.43
N HIS A 206 -9.04 -20.34 2.64
CA HIS A 206 -9.91 -21.47 2.97
C HIS A 206 -11.39 -21.12 3.04
N ASP A 207 -11.78 -19.87 2.78
CA ASP A 207 -13.18 -19.49 2.70
C ASP A 207 -13.77 -20.04 1.39
N LYS A 208 -14.68 -21.01 1.51
CA LYS A 208 -15.33 -21.67 0.38
C LYS A 208 -16.14 -20.72 -0.52
N LYS A 209 -16.44 -19.50 -0.06
CA LYS A 209 -17.06 -18.46 -0.89
C LYS A 209 -16.11 -17.84 -1.91
N LEU A 210 -14.80 -18.03 -1.75
CA LEU A 210 -13.77 -17.44 -2.61
C LEU A 210 -13.27 -18.41 -3.70
N SER A 211 -13.98 -19.51 -3.99
CA SER A 211 -13.54 -20.55 -4.94
C SER A 211 -13.29 -20.02 -6.36
N ASP A 212 -13.83 -18.86 -6.71
CA ASP A 212 -13.70 -18.23 -8.02
C ASP A 212 -12.71 -17.05 -8.03
N ILE A 213 -11.91 -16.90 -6.97
CA ILE A 213 -10.82 -15.92 -6.88
C ILE A 213 -9.48 -16.58 -7.16
N SER A 214 -8.64 -15.90 -7.95
CA SER A 214 -7.23 -16.19 -8.09
C SER A 214 -6.41 -14.98 -7.67
N VAL A 215 -5.48 -15.18 -6.72
CA VAL A 215 -4.44 -14.21 -6.39
C VAL A 215 -3.09 -14.80 -6.73
N GLY A 216 -2.31 -14.12 -7.58
CA GLY A 216 -1.05 -14.63 -8.10
C GLY A 216 0.05 -13.57 -8.20
N ARG A 217 1.28 -14.02 -8.42
CA ARG A 217 2.39 -13.13 -8.77
C ARG A 217 2.18 -12.61 -10.20
N LEU A 218 2.49 -11.34 -10.42
CA LEU A 218 2.61 -10.76 -11.76
C LEU A 218 3.75 -11.46 -12.51
N VAL A 219 3.41 -12.06 -13.66
CA VAL A 219 4.38 -12.55 -14.65
C VAL A 219 4.34 -11.59 -15.82
N LEU A 220 5.38 -10.76 -15.98
CA LEU A 220 5.37 -9.64 -16.92
C LEU A 220 5.07 -10.09 -18.35
N ASP A 221 5.68 -11.19 -18.80
CA ASP A 221 5.46 -11.72 -20.14
C ASP A 221 4.00 -12.08 -20.42
N ASN A 222 3.25 -12.56 -19.42
CA ASN A 222 1.82 -12.83 -19.56
C ASN A 222 1.03 -11.54 -19.76
N VAL A 223 1.38 -10.48 -19.01
CA VAL A 223 0.75 -9.15 -19.15
C VAL A 223 1.07 -8.55 -20.52
N LEU A 224 2.33 -8.60 -20.95
CA LEU A 224 2.77 -8.14 -22.26
C LEU A 224 2.04 -8.88 -23.40
N ASN A 225 1.86 -10.20 -23.28
CA ASN A 225 1.11 -10.98 -24.25
C ASN A 225 -0.36 -10.55 -24.32
N ARG A 226 -1.02 -10.33 -23.17
CA ARG A 226 -2.40 -9.81 -23.11
C ARG A 226 -2.51 -8.42 -23.76
N ILE A 227 -1.53 -7.53 -23.53
CA ILE A 227 -1.47 -6.22 -24.19
C ILE A 227 -1.35 -6.38 -25.71
N LYS A 228 -0.43 -7.24 -26.19
CA LYS A 228 -0.18 -7.46 -27.62
C LYS A 228 -1.40 -8.04 -28.36
N THR A 229 -2.22 -8.88 -27.71
CA THR A 229 -3.38 -9.52 -28.35
C THR A 229 -4.69 -8.73 -28.24
N ALA A 230 -4.80 -7.77 -27.30
CA ALA A 230 -6.01 -6.97 -27.09
C ALA A 230 -6.42 -6.12 -28.31
N GLY A 231 -7.70 -5.76 -28.44
CA GLY A 231 -8.15 -4.81 -29.47
C GLY A 231 -7.72 -3.37 -29.16
N SER A 232 -7.91 -2.95 -27.91
CA SER A 232 -7.42 -1.69 -27.35
C SER A 232 -6.96 -1.90 -25.91
N VAL A 233 -6.08 -1.03 -25.40
CA VAL A 233 -5.58 -1.11 -24.02
C VAL A 233 -5.74 0.23 -23.32
N ARG A 234 -6.35 0.23 -22.15
CA ARG A 234 -6.37 1.37 -21.22
C ARG A 234 -5.64 0.99 -19.95
N PHE A 235 -4.76 1.88 -19.50
CA PHE A 235 -4.05 1.73 -18.24
C PHE A 235 -4.55 2.78 -17.25
N LEU A 236 -4.95 2.34 -16.07
CA LEU A 236 -5.40 3.15 -14.95
C LEU A 236 -4.40 2.91 -13.81
N GLY A 237 -3.46 3.84 -13.66
CA GLY A 237 -2.34 3.71 -12.72
C GLY A 237 -2.43 4.66 -11.53
N GLY A 238 -1.81 4.25 -10.42
CA GLY A 238 -1.39 5.16 -9.35
C GLY A 238 -0.29 6.13 -9.81
N SER A 239 0.48 6.68 -8.86
CA SER A 239 1.56 7.64 -9.15
C SER A 239 2.86 6.99 -9.63
N SER A 240 3.03 5.68 -9.45
CA SER A 240 4.22 4.95 -9.92
C SER A 240 4.20 4.76 -11.44
N LEU A 241 5.37 4.98 -12.05
CA LEU A 241 5.60 4.80 -13.48
C LEU A 241 6.40 3.55 -13.83
N ARG A 242 6.74 2.71 -12.83
CA ARG A 242 7.70 1.60 -12.99
C ARG A 242 7.26 0.60 -14.05
N ILE A 243 6.04 0.08 -13.95
CA ILE A 243 5.52 -0.90 -14.91
C ILE A 243 5.31 -0.27 -16.31
N LEU A 244 5.02 1.03 -16.37
CA LEU A 244 4.90 1.76 -17.64
C LEU A 244 6.26 1.88 -18.35
N GLN A 245 7.35 2.08 -17.60
CA GLN A 245 8.70 2.02 -18.16
C GLN A 245 8.99 0.64 -18.75
N GLN A 246 8.61 -0.44 -18.06
CA GLN A 246 8.74 -1.79 -18.60
C GLN A 246 7.91 -2.01 -19.88
N PHE A 247 6.72 -1.40 -19.97
CA PHE A 247 5.91 -1.45 -21.20
C PHE A 247 6.53 -0.66 -22.36
N LEU A 248 7.21 0.45 -22.06
CA LEU A 248 7.97 1.22 -23.05
C LEU A 248 9.17 0.43 -23.55
N ASP A 249 9.96 -0.14 -22.64
CA ASP A 249 11.17 -0.92 -22.94
C ASP A 249 10.89 -2.26 -23.67
N ARG A 250 9.61 -2.63 -23.81
CA ARG A 250 9.15 -3.86 -24.47
C ARG A 250 8.26 -3.58 -25.69
N ASP A 251 8.26 -2.34 -26.17
CA ASP A 251 7.58 -1.88 -27.38
C ASP A 251 6.07 -2.14 -27.41
N VAL A 252 5.40 -2.14 -26.25
CA VAL A 252 3.93 -2.27 -26.17
C VAL A 252 3.22 -0.98 -25.80
N ALA A 253 3.96 0.05 -25.38
CA ALA A 253 3.40 1.33 -24.90
C ALA A 253 2.55 2.07 -25.96
N SER A 254 2.87 1.95 -27.25
CA SER A 254 2.13 2.62 -28.33
C SER A 254 0.66 2.17 -28.44
N LYS A 255 0.31 1.02 -27.86
CA LYS A 255 -1.05 0.47 -27.81
C LYS A 255 -1.84 0.90 -26.57
N ILE A 256 -1.20 1.56 -25.61
CA ILE A 256 -1.75 1.83 -24.28
C ILE A 256 -2.20 3.27 -24.19
N LYS A 257 -3.49 3.49 -23.90
CA LYS A 257 -4.00 4.78 -23.45
C LYS A 257 -3.89 4.89 -21.93
N CYS A 258 -2.95 5.69 -21.46
CA CYS A 258 -2.64 5.82 -20.04
C CYS A 258 -3.45 6.92 -19.34
N HIS A 259 -3.95 6.62 -18.15
CA HIS A 259 -4.56 7.55 -17.22
C HIS A 259 -3.92 7.33 -15.84
N LEU A 260 -3.32 8.39 -15.28
CA LEU A 260 -2.62 8.33 -14.00
C LEU A 260 -3.39 9.13 -12.96
N GLN A 261 -3.44 8.59 -11.74
CA GLN A 261 -3.89 9.34 -10.58
C GLN A 261 -2.81 10.36 -10.21
N VAL A 262 -3.11 11.64 -10.45
CA VAL A 262 -2.24 12.75 -10.06
C VAL A 262 -2.65 13.22 -8.67
N VAL A 263 -1.90 12.82 -7.64
CA VAL A 263 -2.04 13.42 -6.32
C VAL A 263 -1.35 14.78 -6.35
N SER A 264 -2.14 15.85 -6.49
CA SER A 264 -1.64 17.19 -6.19
C SER A 264 -1.45 17.29 -4.68
N LEU A 265 -0.20 17.16 -4.22
CA LEU A 265 0.16 17.70 -2.91
C LEU A 265 -0.03 19.20 -3.02
N ILE A 266 -1.20 19.69 -2.65
CA ILE A 266 -1.55 21.11 -2.68
C ILE A 266 -0.47 21.87 -1.92
N HIS A 267 0.45 22.47 -2.67
CA HIS A 267 1.23 23.60 -2.22
C HIS A 267 0.25 24.76 -2.29
N THR A 268 -0.43 25.08 -1.18
CA THR A 268 -1.01 26.41 -0.99
C THR A 268 0.15 27.32 -0.63
N PRO A 269 0.59 28.22 -1.53
CA PRO A 269 1.49 29.29 -1.15
C PRO A 269 0.62 30.38 -0.53
N HIS A 270 0.67 30.53 0.80
CA HIS A 270 0.18 31.72 1.49
C HIS A 270 1.23 32.18 2.48
#